data_AF-A0A915YUD8-F1
#
_entry.id   AF-A0A915YUD8-F1
#
_cell.length_a   1.000
_cell.length_b   1.000
_cell.length_c   1.000
_cell.angle_alpha   90.00
_cell.angle_beta   90.00
_cell.angle_gamma   90.00
#
_symmetry.space_group_name_H-M   'P 1'
#
loop_
_entity.id
_entity.type
_entity.pdbx_description
1 polymer ?
#
loop_
_entity_poly.entity_id
_entity_poly.type
_entity_poly.pdbx_seq_one_letter_code
_entity_poly.pdbx_strand_id
1 'polypeptide(L)'
;MRDAIPLTNNESDNNKPNFRTKRNRLLVKKANFNPYVPYGKLFFHNTGDGKNYACTASVIRTDNGNIGLTAAHCIYNQNNNWSSNMVFCPGFQNGECPVAIPVKGGSVEVVNNKYYYDYGMIKFNYDQGKLQDRTGCFDWDTNPGDTVNNITAIGYPVNGEIENCKKDGSSLCQWSGSSFRSGSFRYVPINTGSGSSGGPWIRNYDNKTQTGWVIGNTSASSKGLSNSPIYAHDEFTKLINEAVKL
;
A
#
# COMPACT_ATOMS: atom_id res chain seq x y z
N MET A 1 -15.67 3.12 6.15
CA MET A 1 -14.52 3.15 7.08
C MET A 1 -13.26 3.44 6.28
N ARG A 2 -12.36 4.28 6.80
CA ARG A 2 -11.07 4.66 6.18
C ARG A 2 -9.97 4.09 7.07
N ASP A 3 -9.80 2.77 7.04
CA ASP A 3 -9.24 2.08 8.18
C ASP A 3 -7.94 1.35 7.82
N ALA A 4 -6.84 1.92 8.30
CA ALA A 4 -5.61 1.17 8.56
C ALA A 4 -5.87 0.11 9.66
N ILE A 5 -5.04 -0.94 9.69
CA ILE A 5 -5.15 -2.00 10.70
C ILE A 5 -4.29 -1.64 11.91
N PRO A 6 -4.82 -1.54 13.14
CA PRO A 6 -3.99 -1.45 14.34
C PRO A 6 -3.12 -2.71 14.49
N LEU A 7 -1.84 -2.54 14.78
CA LEU A 7 -0.99 -3.64 15.22
C LEU A 7 -1.25 -3.84 16.71
N THR A 8 -1.88 -4.96 17.08
CA THR A 8 -1.97 -5.35 18.48
C THR A 8 -0.58 -5.80 18.95
N ASN A 9 -0.05 -5.16 20.00
CA ASN A 9 1.05 -5.74 20.75
C ASN A 9 0.51 -7.03 21.37
N ASN A 10 0.94 -8.19 20.87
CA ASN A 10 0.86 -9.39 21.68
C ASN A 10 1.92 -9.27 22.77
N GLU A 11 1.65 -8.45 23.79
CA GLU A 11 2.25 -8.67 25.11
C GLU A 11 1.56 -9.90 25.69
N SER A 12 1.97 -11.07 25.21
CA SER A 12 1.80 -12.29 25.99
C SER A 12 2.79 -12.21 27.15
N ASP A 13 2.29 -11.77 28.31
CA ASP A 13 2.92 -12.08 29.59
C ASP A 13 3.23 -13.59 29.64
N ASN A 14 4.48 -13.89 29.98
CA ASN A 14 5.00 -15.21 30.32
C ASN A 14 5.05 -16.27 29.22
N ASN A 15 6.07 -16.20 28.37
CA ASN A 15 6.87 -17.40 28.05
C ASN A 15 8.24 -17.01 27.50
N LYS A 16 9.30 -17.21 28.30
CA LYS A 16 10.69 -17.06 27.85
C LYS A 16 10.97 -18.07 26.73
N PRO A 17 11.29 -17.65 25.49
CA PRO A 17 11.67 -18.59 24.45
C PRO A 17 13.11 -19.04 24.69
N ASN A 18 13.26 -20.32 25.00
CA ASN A 18 14.55 -20.97 25.13
C ASN A 18 15.10 -21.24 23.71
N PHE A 19 15.91 -20.31 23.17
CA PHE A 19 16.57 -20.49 21.88
C PHE A 19 17.69 -21.54 21.98
N ARG A 20 17.32 -22.83 21.91
CA ARG A 20 18.26 -23.90 21.55
C ARG A 20 18.27 -24.07 20.03
N THR A 21 19.38 -23.65 19.42
CA THR A 21 19.70 -23.90 18.01
C THR A 21 19.75 -25.40 17.71
N LYS A 22 18.79 -25.90 16.92
CA LYS A 22 18.99 -27.13 16.13
C LYS A 22 18.78 -26.81 14.65
N ARG A 23 19.92 -26.79 13.94
CA ARG A 23 19.99 -26.79 12.48
C ARG A 23 19.38 -28.10 11.98
N ASN A 24 18.20 -28.03 11.38
CA ASN A 24 17.79 -28.98 10.34
C ASN A 24 17.32 -28.15 9.16
N ARG A 25 18.27 -27.83 8.26
CA ARG A 25 17.96 -27.33 6.91
C ARG A 25 17.30 -28.46 6.15
N LEU A 26 15.97 -28.49 6.13
CA LEU A 26 15.26 -29.05 4.99
C LEU A 26 15.43 -28.05 3.83
N LEU A 27 16.34 -28.37 2.92
CA LEU A 27 16.49 -27.67 1.64
C LEU A 27 15.26 -27.98 0.78
N VAL A 28 14.18 -27.23 1.01
CA VAL A 28 13.13 -27.10 -0.01
C VAL A 28 13.76 -26.30 -1.15
N LYS A 29 13.82 -26.90 -2.35
CA LYS A 29 14.23 -26.20 -3.57
C LYS A 29 13.40 -24.92 -3.68
N LYS A 30 14.02 -23.76 -3.43
CA LYS A 30 13.41 -22.45 -3.57
C LYS A 30 13.16 -22.25 -5.07
N ALA A 31 11.95 -22.55 -5.53
CA ALA A 31 11.48 -22.01 -6.80
C ALA A 31 11.67 -20.48 -6.74
N ASN A 32 12.02 -19.86 -7.88
CA ASN A 32 12.37 -18.45 -8.06
C ASN A 32 11.40 -17.46 -7.37
N PHE A 33 11.51 -17.30 -6.05
CA PHE A 33 10.77 -16.29 -5.32
C PHE A 33 11.56 -14.99 -5.45
N ASN A 34 11.10 -14.10 -6.33
CA ASN A 34 11.55 -12.71 -6.32
C ASN A 34 10.77 -11.98 -5.22
N PRO A 35 11.40 -11.62 -4.08
CA PRO A 35 10.72 -10.88 -3.03
C PRO A 35 10.43 -9.42 -3.43
N TYR A 36 11.03 -8.95 -4.53
CA TYR A 36 10.90 -7.59 -4.99
C TYR A 36 9.74 -7.50 -5.98
N VAL A 37 8.62 -6.99 -5.48
CA VAL A 37 7.42 -6.67 -6.26
C VAL A 37 7.01 -5.21 -5.95
N PRO A 38 6.29 -4.51 -6.82
CA PRO A 38 6.07 -3.07 -6.68
C PRO A 38 4.94 -2.74 -5.68
N TYR A 39 4.56 -3.68 -4.83
CA TYR A 39 3.53 -3.51 -3.81
C TYR A 39 3.89 -4.27 -2.55
N GLY A 40 3.35 -3.83 -1.42
CA GLY A 40 3.77 -4.33 -0.13
C GLY A 40 2.99 -3.73 1.01
N LYS A 41 3.22 -4.29 2.20
CA LYS A 41 2.61 -3.79 3.42
C LYS A 41 3.40 -2.57 3.89
N LEU A 42 2.69 -1.51 4.29
CA LEU A 42 3.26 -0.31 4.86
C LEU A 42 2.94 -0.30 6.36
N PHE A 43 3.97 -0.42 7.19
CA PHE A 43 3.87 -0.28 8.63
C PHE A 43 4.19 1.15 9.04
N PHE A 44 3.49 1.67 10.06
CA PHE A 44 3.73 3.02 10.54
C PHE A 44 3.28 3.20 11.98
N HIS A 45 3.85 4.19 12.65
CA HIS A 45 3.40 4.67 13.94
C HIS A 45 2.51 5.90 13.74
N ASN A 46 1.25 5.83 14.15
CA ASN A 46 0.33 6.95 14.11
C ASN A 46 0.58 7.85 15.32
N THR A 47 1.15 9.02 15.07
CA THR A 47 1.48 10.01 16.09
C THR A 47 0.26 10.65 16.75
N GLY A 48 -0.93 10.52 16.14
CA GLY A 48 -2.16 11.12 16.64
C GLY A 48 -2.80 10.35 17.80
N ASP A 49 -2.60 9.04 17.86
CA ASP A 49 -3.09 8.17 18.95
C ASP A 49 -1.98 7.33 19.61
N GLY A 50 -0.73 7.44 19.13
CA GLY A 50 0.44 6.75 19.67
C GLY A 50 0.48 5.25 19.38
N LYS A 51 -0.31 4.74 18.42
CA LYS A 51 -0.39 3.30 18.11
C LYS A 51 0.28 2.96 16.80
N ASN A 52 0.68 1.70 16.65
CA ASN A 52 1.21 1.20 15.40
C ASN A 52 0.09 0.69 14.51
N TYR A 53 0.22 0.90 13.21
CA TYR A 53 -0.75 0.55 12.20
C TYR A 53 -0.10 -0.07 10.97
N ALA A 54 -0.93 -0.65 10.11
CA ALA A 54 -0.53 -1.03 8.78
C ALA A 54 -1.57 -0.69 7.69
N CYS A 55 -1.04 -0.35 6.53
CA CYS A 55 -1.73 -0.14 5.26
C CYS A 55 -1.04 -0.96 4.16
N THR A 56 -1.43 -0.70 2.92
CA THR A 56 -0.75 -1.16 1.71
C THR A 56 -0.13 0.06 1.01
N ALA A 57 1.01 -0.14 0.35
CA ALA A 57 1.63 0.86 -0.51
C ALA A 57 2.18 0.19 -1.77
N SER A 58 2.56 1.02 -2.74
CA SER A 58 3.17 0.58 -3.99
C SER A 58 4.28 1.51 -4.46
N VAL A 59 5.19 0.99 -5.28
CA VAL A 59 6.23 1.75 -5.97
C VAL A 59 5.68 2.22 -7.30
N ILE A 60 5.81 3.51 -7.60
CA ILE A 60 5.35 4.11 -8.85
C ILE A 60 6.53 4.62 -9.67
N ARG A 61 6.38 4.62 -11.01
CA ARG A 61 7.43 5.06 -11.91
C ARG A 61 7.67 6.56 -11.73
N THR A 62 8.91 6.91 -11.41
CA THR A 62 9.40 8.28 -11.28
C THR A 62 10.85 8.37 -11.74
N ASP A 63 11.30 9.57 -12.09
CA ASP A 63 12.67 9.76 -12.60
C ASP A 63 13.73 9.37 -11.56
N ASN A 64 13.49 9.70 -10.28
CA ASN A 64 14.38 9.31 -9.18
C ASN A 64 14.22 7.84 -8.76
N GLY A 65 13.13 7.19 -9.18
CA GLY A 65 12.80 5.78 -8.93
C GLY A 65 12.63 5.34 -7.49
N ASN A 66 12.42 6.28 -6.56
CA ASN A 66 12.35 6.04 -5.12
C ASN A 66 11.06 6.64 -4.51
N ILE A 67 9.99 6.74 -5.30
CA ILE A 67 8.68 7.21 -4.86
C ILE A 67 7.67 6.07 -4.82
N GLY A 68 6.83 6.07 -3.79
CA GLY A 68 5.68 5.20 -3.68
C GLY A 68 4.36 5.96 -3.51
N LEU A 69 3.27 5.23 -3.69
CA LEU A 69 1.89 5.69 -3.57
C LEU A 69 1.19 4.93 -2.44
N THR A 70 0.43 5.64 -1.62
CA THR A 70 -0.45 5.08 -0.58
C THR A 70 -1.62 6.02 -0.31
N ALA A 71 -2.49 5.70 0.66
CA ALA A 71 -3.58 6.58 1.07
C ALA A 71 -3.04 7.67 2.01
N ALA A 72 -3.58 8.90 1.89
CA ALA A 72 -3.13 10.01 2.72
C ALA A 72 -3.31 9.68 4.21
N HIS A 73 -4.42 9.05 4.60
CA HIS A 73 -4.68 8.68 5.98
C HIS A 73 -3.68 7.67 6.58
N CYS A 74 -2.89 6.97 5.75
CA CYS A 74 -1.84 6.07 6.21
C CYS A 74 -0.57 6.84 6.64
N ILE A 75 -0.35 8.04 6.11
CA ILE A 75 0.90 8.81 6.33
C ILE A 75 0.67 10.15 7.00
N TYR A 76 -0.58 10.64 7.00
CA TYR A 76 -0.99 11.91 7.60
C TYR A 76 -2.33 11.74 8.31
N ASN A 77 -2.36 11.91 9.63
CA ASN A 77 -3.56 11.68 10.44
C ASN A 77 -4.47 12.91 10.53
N GLN A 78 -5.68 12.69 11.05
CA GLN A 78 -6.71 13.72 11.18
C GLN A 78 -6.37 14.82 12.22
N ASN A 79 -5.34 14.62 13.03
CA ASN A 79 -4.82 15.58 14.00
C ASN A 79 -3.67 16.43 13.41
N ASN A 80 -3.47 16.37 12.09
CA ASN A 80 -2.47 17.13 11.35
C ASN A 80 -1.02 16.75 11.60
N ASN A 81 -0.83 15.50 12.00
CA ASN A 81 0.49 14.98 12.26
C ASN A 81 0.85 13.91 11.22
N TRP A 82 2.10 13.95 10.79
CA TRP A 82 2.70 12.88 10.00
C TRP A 82 2.85 11.62 10.85
N SER A 83 2.60 10.47 10.24
CA SER A 83 2.99 9.18 10.81
C SER A 83 4.52 9.08 10.85
N SER A 84 5.05 8.35 11.82
CA SER A 84 6.49 8.15 12.01
C SER A 84 6.86 6.67 11.89
N ASN A 85 8.17 6.36 11.92
CA ASN A 85 8.69 4.98 11.89
C ASN A 85 8.10 4.13 10.75
N MET A 86 7.91 4.77 9.59
CA MET A 86 7.27 4.16 8.44
C MET A 86 8.22 3.19 7.74
N VAL A 87 7.75 1.97 7.48
CA VAL A 87 8.51 0.91 6.81
C VAL A 87 7.65 0.23 5.76
N PHE A 88 8.14 0.23 4.53
CA PHE A 88 7.54 -0.50 3.41
C PHE A 88 8.20 -1.88 3.26
N CYS A 89 7.37 -2.91 3.16
CA CYS A 89 7.78 -4.30 2.98
C CYS A 89 7.25 -4.82 1.63
N PRO A 90 7.99 -4.62 0.52
CA PRO A 90 7.62 -5.20 -0.77
C PRO A 90 7.57 -6.73 -0.68
N GLY A 91 6.57 -7.32 -1.32
CA GLY A 91 6.41 -8.78 -1.35
C GLY A 91 6.12 -9.41 0.02
N PHE A 92 5.64 -8.61 0.98
CA PHE A 92 5.22 -9.09 2.29
C PHE A 92 4.22 -10.24 2.15
N GLN A 93 4.45 -11.36 2.85
CA GLN A 93 3.55 -12.51 2.77
C GLN A 93 3.74 -13.42 3.99
N ASN A 94 2.63 -13.91 4.54
CA ASN A 94 2.62 -14.84 5.68
C ASN A 94 3.41 -14.33 6.89
N GLY A 95 3.41 -13.00 7.13
CA GLY A 95 4.15 -12.38 8.23
C GLY A 95 5.63 -12.09 7.94
N GLU A 96 6.13 -12.51 6.79
CA GLU A 96 7.51 -12.24 6.38
C GLU A 96 7.60 -10.91 5.62
N CYS A 97 8.51 -10.04 6.07
CA CYS A 97 8.96 -8.86 5.34
C CYS A 97 10.33 -9.18 4.74
N PRO A 98 10.42 -9.57 3.45
CA PRO A 98 11.69 -10.01 2.87
C PRO A 98 12.75 -8.91 2.87
N VAL A 99 12.31 -7.67 2.69
CA VAL A 99 13.14 -6.46 2.71
C VAL A 99 12.36 -5.37 3.41
N ALA A 100 12.95 -4.74 4.42
CA ALA A 100 12.38 -3.58 5.10
C ALA A 100 12.97 -2.31 4.51
N ILE A 101 12.12 -1.44 3.95
CA ILE A 101 12.53 -0.19 3.31
C ILE A 101 11.96 0.97 4.13
N PRO A 102 12.81 1.71 4.86
CA PRO A 102 12.34 2.88 5.60
C PRO A 102 11.80 3.96 4.67
N VAL A 103 10.80 4.71 5.12
CA VAL A 103 10.28 5.88 4.42
C VAL A 103 10.88 7.13 5.05
N LYS A 104 11.45 8.01 4.23
CA LYS A 104 12.09 9.26 4.65
C LYS A 104 11.07 10.36 4.96
N GLY A 105 9.96 10.36 4.24
CA GLY A 105 8.84 11.28 4.41
C GLY A 105 7.80 11.11 3.30
N GLY A 106 6.85 12.03 3.19
CA GLY A 106 5.84 11.99 2.14
C GLY A 106 5.23 13.35 1.82
N SER A 107 4.30 13.36 0.87
CA SER A 107 3.51 14.52 0.46
C SER A 107 2.04 14.14 0.39
N VAL A 108 1.19 15.05 0.87
CA VAL A 108 -0.28 14.97 0.80
C VAL A 108 -0.80 16.38 0.57
N GLU A 109 -1.90 16.53 -0.16
CA GLU A 109 -2.55 17.84 -0.26
C GLU A 109 -3.29 18.15 1.05
N VAL A 110 -2.96 19.26 1.71
CA VAL A 110 -3.61 19.69 2.95
C VAL A 110 -4.38 20.98 2.74
N VAL A 111 -5.68 20.97 3.05
CA VAL A 111 -6.56 22.14 3.04
C VAL A 111 -7.25 22.25 4.40
N ASN A 112 -7.20 23.43 5.02
CA ASN A 112 -7.77 23.68 6.36
C ASN A 112 -7.32 22.66 7.40
N ASN A 113 -6.04 22.29 7.38
CA ASN A 113 -5.46 21.30 8.27
C ASN A 113 -6.24 19.97 8.23
N LYS A 114 -6.49 19.47 7.01
CA LYS A 114 -6.95 18.10 6.70
C LYS A 114 -6.44 17.72 5.32
N TYR A 115 -6.09 16.45 5.12
CA TYR A 115 -5.80 16.00 3.76
C TYR A 115 -7.04 16.13 2.88
N TYR A 116 -6.89 16.69 1.69
CA TYR A 116 -8.02 16.98 0.79
C TYR A 116 -8.42 15.74 -0.01
N TYR A 117 -7.43 15.12 -0.66
CA TYR A 117 -7.59 13.81 -1.31
C TYR A 117 -6.96 12.71 -0.46
N ASP A 118 -7.58 11.53 -0.42
CA ASP A 118 -7.06 10.37 0.32
C ASP A 118 -6.06 9.54 -0.49
N TYR A 119 -5.05 10.23 -1.03
CA TYR A 119 -3.84 9.65 -1.62
C TYR A 119 -2.64 10.54 -1.31
N GLY A 120 -1.46 9.92 -1.24
CA GLY A 120 -0.22 10.62 -0.95
C GLY A 120 0.99 9.87 -1.49
N MET A 121 2.08 10.60 -1.64
CA MET A 121 3.34 10.03 -2.09
C MET A 121 4.28 9.82 -0.90
N ILE A 122 5.05 8.74 -0.95
CA ILE A 122 6.10 8.45 0.04
C ILE A 122 7.47 8.43 -0.64
N LYS A 123 8.47 9.04 0.00
CA LYS A 123 9.87 8.97 -0.40
C LYS A 123 10.53 7.80 0.32
N PHE A 124 10.93 6.78 -0.41
CA PHE A 124 11.70 5.69 0.17
C PHE A 124 13.13 6.14 0.49
N ASN A 125 13.61 5.78 1.68
CA ASN A 125 15.00 5.94 2.07
C ASN A 125 15.81 4.75 1.50
N TYR A 126 16.16 4.84 0.21
CA TYR A 126 16.82 3.77 -0.53
C TYR A 126 18.05 4.30 -1.27
N ASP A 127 19.22 4.13 -0.66
CA ASP A 127 20.48 4.71 -1.15
C ASP A 127 21.26 3.79 -2.09
N GLN A 128 20.73 2.62 -2.42
CA GLN A 128 21.36 1.60 -3.27
C GLN A 128 21.01 1.75 -4.76
N GLY A 129 20.62 2.96 -5.18
CA GLY A 129 20.15 3.25 -6.54
C GLY A 129 18.65 3.55 -6.57
N LYS A 130 17.96 3.06 -7.61
CA LYS A 130 16.51 3.22 -7.76
C LYS A 130 15.78 1.97 -7.28
N LEU A 131 14.88 2.13 -6.32
CA LEU A 131 14.08 1.03 -5.80
C LEU A 131 13.23 0.40 -6.91
N GLN A 132 12.67 1.22 -7.81
CA GLN A 132 11.85 0.74 -8.93
C GLN A 132 12.58 -0.23 -9.86
N ASP A 133 13.92 -0.17 -9.94
CA ASP A 133 14.70 -1.09 -10.78
C ASP A 133 14.83 -2.48 -10.13
N ARG A 134 14.59 -2.56 -8.81
CA ARG A 134 14.62 -3.80 -8.03
C ARG A 134 13.23 -4.40 -7.91
N THR A 135 12.23 -3.59 -7.57
CA THR A 135 10.84 -4.02 -7.33
C THR A 135 9.98 -4.05 -8.58
N GLY A 136 10.45 -3.49 -9.69
CA GLY A 136 9.53 -2.96 -10.69
C GLY A 136 8.80 -1.73 -10.14
N CYS A 137 7.87 -1.20 -10.93
CA CYS A 137 6.99 -0.11 -10.54
C CYS A 137 5.70 -0.15 -11.35
N PHE A 138 4.67 0.51 -10.84
CA PHE A 138 3.49 0.84 -11.62
C PHE A 138 3.71 2.14 -12.38
N ASP A 139 3.37 2.13 -13.66
CA ASP A 139 3.02 3.36 -14.36
C ASP A 139 1.73 3.93 -13.76
N TRP A 140 1.39 5.18 -14.06
CA TRP A 140 0.19 5.82 -13.50
C TRP A 140 -0.63 6.48 -14.60
N ASP A 141 -1.94 6.37 -14.49
CA ASP A 141 -2.90 6.88 -15.46
C ASP A 141 -3.98 7.68 -14.71
N THR A 142 -3.89 9.02 -14.81
CA THR A 142 -4.80 9.95 -14.15
C THR A 142 -6.08 10.20 -14.95
N ASN A 143 -6.21 9.63 -16.15
CA ASN A 143 -7.41 9.78 -16.99
C ASN A 143 -7.79 8.49 -17.72
N PRO A 144 -8.08 7.40 -16.99
CA PRO A 144 -8.34 6.09 -17.60
C PRO A 144 -9.76 5.94 -18.18
N GLY A 145 -10.57 7.01 -18.20
CA GLY A 145 -11.99 6.99 -18.57
C GLY A 145 -12.94 6.62 -17.41
N ASP A 146 -14.25 6.70 -17.64
CA ASP A 146 -15.24 6.53 -16.56
C ASP A 146 -15.35 5.07 -16.10
N THR A 147 -15.44 4.13 -17.03
CA THR A 147 -15.45 2.69 -16.75
C THR A 147 -14.15 2.05 -17.18
N VAL A 148 -13.51 1.32 -16.27
CA VAL A 148 -12.30 0.55 -16.58
C VAL A 148 -12.55 -0.90 -16.17
N ASN A 149 -12.56 -1.79 -17.15
CA ASN A 149 -12.73 -3.22 -16.95
C ASN A 149 -11.39 -3.89 -16.64
N ASN A 150 -11.44 -5.08 -16.04
CA ASN A 150 -10.27 -5.92 -15.77
C ASN A 150 -9.17 -5.20 -14.99
N ILE A 151 -9.56 -4.46 -13.96
CA ILE A 151 -8.61 -3.89 -13.01
C ILE A 151 -8.27 -4.93 -11.93
N THR A 152 -7.09 -4.83 -11.35
CA THR A 152 -6.65 -5.62 -10.20
C THR A 152 -6.44 -4.70 -8.99
N ALA A 153 -7.19 -4.91 -7.92
CA ALA A 153 -7.01 -4.23 -6.63
C ALA A 153 -6.21 -5.13 -5.69
N ILE A 154 -5.15 -4.59 -5.08
CA ILE A 154 -4.21 -5.34 -4.23
C ILE A 154 -4.19 -4.77 -2.81
N GLY A 155 -4.18 -5.62 -1.79
CA GLY A 155 -4.10 -5.18 -0.39
C GLY A 155 -3.80 -6.29 0.63
N TYR A 156 -3.63 -5.90 1.89
CA TYR A 156 -3.45 -6.80 3.04
C TYR A 156 -4.56 -6.64 4.09
N PRO A 157 -5.80 -7.01 3.77
CA PRO A 157 -6.94 -6.76 4.65
C PRO A 157 -7.05 -7.75 5.82
N VAL A 158 -7.77 -7.33 6.88
CA VAL A 158 -8.22 -8.19 8.00
C VAL A 158 -9.72 -8.54 7.95
N ASN A 159 -10.45 -7.98 7.00
CA ASN A 159 -11.89 -8.14 6.80
C ASN A 159 -12.25 -7.86 5.32
N GLY A 160 -13.53 -7.73 5.00
CA GLY A 160 -13.99 -7.43 3.65
C GLY A 160 -14.44 -8.67 2.88
N GLU A 161 -14.69 -8.47 1.60
CA GLU A 161 -15.47 -9.38 0.74
C GLU A 161 -14.59 -10.07 -0.33
N ILE A 162 -13.28 -9.81 -0.37
CA ILE A 162 -12.37 -10.47 -1.33
C ILE A 162 -12.41 -11.99 -1.09
N GLU A 163 -12.93 -12.70 -2.10
CA GLU A 163 -13.02 -14.16 -2.11
C GLU A 163 -11.65 -14.81 -2.22
N ASN A 164 -11.53 -16.06 -1.78
CA ASN A 164 -10.29 -16.85 -1.86
C ASN A 164 -9.06 -16.19 -1.21
N CYS A 165 -9.27 -15.23 -0.31
CA CYS A 165 -8.22 -14.64 0.49
C CYS A 165 -8.46 -14.86 1.99
N LYS A 166 -7.38 -15.15 2.74
CA LYS A 166 -7.42 -15.35 4.20
C LYS A 166 -7.88 -14.12 4.96
N LYS A 167 -7.55 -12.92 4.45
CA LYS A 167 -7.87 -11.63 5.10
C LYS A 167 -7.40 -11.61 6.56
N ASP A 168 -6.15 -12.00 6.80
CA ASP A 168 -5.50 -12.09 8.11
C ASP A 168 -4.51 -10.93 8.35
N GLY A 169 -4.55 -9.90 7.49
CA GLY A 169 -3.58 -8.81 7.43
C GLY A 169 -2.17 -9.26 7.03
N SER A 170 -1.92 -10.55 6.83
CA SER A 170 -0.60 -11.14 6.60
C SER A 170 -0.44 -11.76 5.23
N SER A 171 -1.56 -12.06 4.58
CA SER A 171 -1.65 -12.62 3.24
C SER A 171 -2.02 -11.54 2.24
N LEU A 172 -1.33 -11.51 1.11
CA LEU A 172 -1.71 -10.70 -0.05
C LEU A 172 -3.10 -11.12 -0.53
N CYS A 173 -4.02 -10.16 -0.61
CA CYS A 173 -5.31 -10.33 -1.26
C CYS A 173 -5.33 -9.56 -2.57
N GLN A 174 -6.00 -10.15 -3.57
CA GLN A 174 -6.23 -9.52 -4.85
C GLN A 174 -7.68 -9.71 -5.26
N TRP A 175 -8.26 -8.67 -5.83
CA TRP A 175 -9.56 -8.73 -6.48
C TRP A 175 -9.43 -8.24 -7.91
N SER A 176 -10.16 -8.84 -8.85
CA SER A 176 -10.24 -8.37 -10.22
C SER A 176 -11.67 -8.16 -10.67
N GLY A 177 -11.90 -7.10 -11.45
CA GLY A 177 -13.22 -6.76 -11.98
C GLY A 177 -13.26 -5.38 -12.61
N SER A 178 -14.44 -4.78 -12.66
CA SER A 178 -14.63 -3.46 -13.26
C SER A 178 -14.71 -2.37 -12.20
N SER A 179 -14.18 -1.19 -12.54
CA SER A 179 -14.38 0.04 -11.79
C SER A 179 -15.21 1.03 -12.57
N PHE A 180 -15.90 1.91 -11.86
CA PHE A 180 -16.69 2.98 -12.45
C PHE A 180 -16.48 4.30 -11.69
N ARG A 181 -16.57 5.41 -12.41
CA ARG A 181 -16.51 6.76 -11.84
C ARG A 181 -17.90 7.20 -11.37
N SER A 182 -17.96 7.88 -10.23
CA SER A 182 -19.13 8.65 -9.81
C SER A 182 -18.67 9.85 -8.99
N GLY A 183 -19.03 11.06 -9.43
CA GLY A 183 -18.54 12.32 -8.86
C GLY A 183 -17.01 12.39 -8.86
N SER A 184 -16.44 12.68 -7.68
CA SER A 184 -14.98 12.83 -7.46
C SER A 184 -14.25 11.53 -7.13
N PHE A 185 -14.92 10.37 -7.28
CA PHE A 185 -14.38 9.07 -6.89
C PHE A 185 -14.50 8.03 -8.01
N ARG A 186 -13.58 7.07 -7.98
CA ARG A 186 -13.68 5.78 -8.67
C ARG A 186 -14.09 4.71 -7.65
N TYR A 187 -14.92 3.77 -8.06
CA TYR A 187 -15.45 2.72 -7.21
C TYR A 187 -15.19 1.33 -7.77
N VAL A 188 -15.08 0.37 -6.86
CA VAL A 188 -15.18 -1.07 -7.16
C VAL A 188 -16.34 -1.67 -6.37
N PRO A 189 -17.13 -2.59 -6.95
CA PRO A 189 -18.33 -3.15 -6.32
C PRO A 189 -18.00 -4.26 -5.32
N ILE A 190 -17.02 -4.01 -4.44
CA ILE A 190 -16.61 -4.93 -3.38
C ILE A 190 -16.02 -4.16 -2.21
N ASN A 191 -16.27 -4.64 -0.99
CA ASN A 191 -15.54 -4.21 0.19
C ASN A 191 -14.14 -4.84 0.20
N THR A 192 -13.10 -4.05 -0.06
CA THR A 192 -11.69 -4.51 -0.06
C THR A 192 -11.11 -4.68 1.35
N GLY A 193 -11.80 -4.17 2.38
CA GLY A 193 -11.45 -4.34 3.79
C GLY A 193 -10.38 -3.40 4.35
N SER A 194 -10.35 -3.28 5.67
CA SER A 194 -9.36 -2.51 6.44
C SER A 194 -7.97 -3.12 6.25
N GLY A 195 -6.96 -2.29 5.96
CA GLY A 195 -5.61 -2.71 5.61
C GLY A 195 -5.30 -2.72 4.11
N SER A 196 -6.33 -2.81 3.28
CA SER A 196 -6.20 -2.56 1.84
C SER A 196 -5.96 -1.08 1.53
N SER A 197 -6.21 -0.17 2.48
CA SER A 197 -5.92 1.26 2.37
C SER A 197 -4.56 1.55 1.74
N GLY A 198 -4.54 2.41 0.73
CA GLY A 198 -3.35 2.76 -0.05
C GLY A 198 -2.94 1.72 -1.10
N GLY A 199 -3.58 0.55 -1.10
CA GLY A 199 -3.31 -0.52 -2.05
C GLY A 199 -3.72 -0.14 -3.48
N PRO A 200 -2.89 -0.43 -4.49
CA PRO A 200 -3.08 0.06 -5.85
C PRO A 200 -4.24 -0.66 -6.56
N TRP A 201 -4.97 0.10 -7.38
CA TRP A 201 -5.94 -0.39 -8.36
C TRP A 201 -5.33 -0.25 -9.74
N ILE A 202 -5.10 -1.37 -10.41
CA ILE A 202 -4.18 -1.46 -11.54
C ILE A 202 -4.95 -1.88 -12.78
N ARG A 203 -4.90 -1.11 -13.86
CA ARG A 203 -5.37 -1.57 -15.18
C ARG A 203 -4.23 -2.21 -15.97
N ASN A 204 -4.58 -3.13 -16.86
CA ASN A 204 -3.61 -3.88 -17.66
C ASN A 204 -2.53 -4.55 -16.80
N TYR A 205 -2.94 -5.16 -15.68
CA TYR A 205 -2.01 -5.85 -14.79
C TYR A 205 -1.43 -7.09 -15.48
N ASP A 206 -0.11 -7.14 -15.62
CA ASP A 206 0.62 -8.30 -16.16
C ASP A 206 1.17 -9.14 -15.00
N ASN A 207 0.66 -10.37 -14.86
CA ASN A 207 1.11 -11.29 -13.82
C ASN A 207 2.57 -11.73 -13.95
N LYS A 208 3.17 -11.63 -15.15
CA LYS A 208 4.58 -12.02 -15.37
C LYS A 208 5.53 -10.96 -14.83
N THR A 209 5.24 -9.69 -15.10
CA THR A 209 6.06 -8.56 -14.66
C THR A 209 5.60 -7.99 -13.31
N GLN A 210 4.39 -8.33 -12.88
CA GLN A 210 3.70 -7.77 -11.70
C GLN A 210 3.55 -6.25 -11.77
N THR A 211 3.43 -5.71 -12.98
CA THR A 211 3.29 -4.27 -13.26
C THR A 211 2.03 -3.98 -14.07
N GLY A 212 1.77 -2.68 -14.29
CA GLY A 212 0.60 -2.17 -14.98
C GLY A 212 0.47 -0.67 -14.72
N TRP A 213 -0.73 -0.14 -14.90
CA TRP A 213 -1.02 1.28 -14.71
C TRP A 213 -1.93 1.49 -13.49
N VAL A 214 -1.43 2.13 -12.45
CA VAL A 214 -2.24 2.50 -11.29
C VAL A 214 -3.20 3.63 -11.67
N ILE A 215 -4.48 3.42 -11.36
CA ILE A 215 -5.59 4.35 -11.65
C ILE A 215 -6.35 4.78 -10.40
N GLY A 216 -5.91 4.30 -9.24
CA GLY A 216 -6.55 4.52 -7.96
C GLY A 216 -5.85 3.77 -6.85
N ASN A 217 -6.23 4.10 -5.61
CA ASN A 217 -5.84 3.40 -4.41
C ASN A 217 -7.06 3.20 -3.53
N THR A 218 -7.11 2.12 -2.77
CA THR A 218 -8.16 1.95 -1.77
C THR A 218 -8.07 3.09 -0.75
N SER A 219 -9.15 3.85 -0.59
CA SER A 219 -9.25 4.97 0.36
C SER A 219 -10.24 4.64 1.48
N ALA A 220 -11.43 4.22 1.10
CA ALA A 220 -12.46 3.81 2.04
C ALA A 220 -13.24 2.60 1.52
N SER A 221 -13.70 1.78 2.46
CA SER A 221 -14.50 0.60 2.17
C SER A 221 -15.77 0.58 3.03
N SER A 222 -16.85 0.09 2.44
CA SER A 222 -18.17 -0.15 3.03
C SER A 222 -18.76 -1.42 2.40
N LYS A 223 -19.88 -1.91 2.93
CA LYS A 223 -20.53 -3.13 2.40
C LYS A 223 -20.75 -3.03 0.89
N GLY A 224 -20.23 -4.01 0.14
CA GLY A 224 -20.34 -4.08 -1.33
C GLY A 224 -19.59 -3.01 -2.12
N LEU A 225 -18.78 -2.15 -1.50
CA LEU A 225 -18.21 -0.99 -2.20
C LEU A 225 -16.89 -0.51 -1.58
N SER A 226 -15.89 -0.24 -2.42
CA SER A 226 -14.71 0.53 -2.03
C SER A 226 -14.50 1.69 -3.00
N ASN A 227 -13.85 2.76 -2.54
CA ASN A 227 -13.57 3.94 -3.35
C ASN A 227 -12.08 4.31 -3.37
N SER A 228 -11.72 5.04 -4.44
CA SER A 228 -10.49 5.77 -4.63
C SER A 228 -10.85 7.20 -5.01
N PRO A 229 -10.20 8.25 -4.47
CA PRO A 229 -10.27 9.58 -5.07
C PRO A 229 -9.78 9.51 -6.51
N ILE A 230 -10.31 10.38 -7.37
CA ILE A 230 -9.77 10.56 -8.72
C ILE A 230 -8.44 11.30 -8.62
N TYR A 231 -7.45 10.85 -9.39
CA TYR A 231 -6.18 11.54 -9.50
C TYR A 231 -6.32 12.72 -10.46
N ALA A 232 -6.37 13.94 -9.92
CA ALA A 232 -6.17 15.14 -10.73
C ALA A 232 -4.71 15.17 -11.18
N HIS A 233 -4.46 15.32 -12.48
CA HIS A 233 -3.11 15.20 -13.04
C HIS A 233 -2.11 16.18 -12.40
N ASP A 234 -2.49 17.44 -12.29
CA ASP A 234 -1.64 18.50 -11.75
C ASP A 234 -1.32 18.27 -10.27
N GLU A 235 -2.31 17.85 -9.48
CA GLU A 235 -2.09 17.55 -8.07
C GLU A 235 -1.24 16.29 -7.88
N PHE A 236 -1.53 15.22 -8.63
CA PHE A 236 -0.78 13.98 -8.57
C PHE A 236 0.72 14.19 -8.88
N THR A 237 1.01 14.95 -9.93
CA THR A 237 2.38 15.29 -10.33
C THR A 237 3.05 16.28 -9.37
N LYS A 238 2.31 17.27 -8.84
CA LYS A 238 2.78 18.15 -7.76
C LYS A 238 3.23 17.36 -6.54
N LEU A 239 2.41 16.43 -6.05
CA LEU A 239 2.75 15.61 -4.89
C LEU A 239 3.99 14.73 -5.14
N ILE A 240 4.16 14.18 -6.35
CA ILE A 240 5.39 13.48 -6.73
C ILE A 240 6.59 14.41 -6.59
N ASN A 241 6.52 15.62 -7.17
CA ASN A 241 7.61 16.59 -7.15
C ASN A 241 7.95 17.08 -5.74
N GLU A 242 6.97 17.17 -4.84
CA GLU A 242 7.20 17.49 -3.43
C GLU A 242 7.91 16.35 -2.70
N ALA A 243 7.45 15.11 -2.86
CA ALA A 243 8.08 13.95 -2.22
C ALA A 243 9.51 13.70 -2.73
N VAL A 244 9.81 14.04 -3.99
CA VAL A 244 11.15 13.95 -4.56
C VAL A 244 12.18 14.78 -3.79
N LYS A 245 11.77 15.93 -3.23
CA LYS A 245 12.65 16.91 -2.55
C LYS A 245 13.02 16.54 -1.11
N LEU A 246 12.40 15.52 -0.53
CA LEU A 246 12.66 15.02 0.82
C LEU A 246 13.98 14.25 0.91
#